data_AF-A0A525L9D9-F1
#
_entry.id   AF-A0A525L9D9-F1
#
_cell.length_a   1.000
_cell.length_b   1.000
_cell.length_c   1.000
_cell.angle_alpha   90.00
_cell.angle_beta   90.00
_cell.angle_gamma   90.00
#
_symmetry.space_group_name_H-M   'P 1'
#
loop_
_entity.id
_entity.type
_entity.pdbx_description
1 polymer ?
#
loop_
_entity_poly.entity_id
_entity_poly.type
_entity_poly.pdbx_seq_one_letter_code
_entity_poly.pdbx_strand_id
1 'polypeptide(L)'
;MLRASGALWLAAEGALVVADLHLEKGSSYAARGQMLPPYDTRETLKRLAAEVAALAPRMVILLGDTFHDRRSEDRLAADDAQRLRDLAIGRTLVWVVGNHDADGPRALPGETADELSLAGLTLRHEPRGGLSPGEAAGHLHPAAKVRGARGSVRRRCFVTDGERIVLPAFGAYAGGLNVRDAAFAGLFARPPLAGALGSARVHAVGWRSLAAD
;
A
#
# COMPACT_ATOMS: atom_id res chain seq x y z
N MET A 1 -10.94 -2.62 -8.81
CA MET A 1 -10.53 -4.04 -8.82
C MET A 1 -9.34 -4.24 -7.88
N LEU A 2 -9.36 -5.28 -7.04
CA LEU A 2 -8.28 -5.59 -6.11
C LEU A 2 -7.26 -6.53 -6.78
N ARG A 3 -5.97 -6.16 -6.79
CA ARG A 3 -4.90 -6.94 -7.44
C ARG A 3 -4.20 -7.86 -6.45
N ALA A 4 -3.73 -9.02 -6.91
CA ALA A 4 -2.97 -9.97 -6.09
C ALA A 4 -1.64 -9.39 -5.57
N SER A 5 -1.11 -8.39 -6.26
CA SER A 5 0.07 -7.62 -5.84
C SER A 5 -0.17 -6.71 -4.64
N GLY A 6 -1.42 -6.46 -4.25
CA GLY A 6 -1.78 -5.47 -3.23
C GLY A 6 -2.16 -4.11 -3.78
N ALA A 7 -2.15 -3.91 -5.11
CA ALA A 7 -2.59 -2.69 -5.75
C ALA A 7 -4.12 -2.60 -5.92
N LEU A 8 -4.67 -1.40 -5.83
CA LEU A 8 -6.06 -1.09 -6.18
C LEU A 8 -6.09 -0.49 -7.59
N TRP A 9 -6.86 -1.11 -8.49
CA TRP A 9 -7.05 -0.66 -9.87
C TRP A 9 -8.42 -0.01 -10.05
N LEU A 10 -8.45 1.30 -10.30
CA LEU A 10 -9.65 2.07 -10.63
C LEU A 10 -9.76 2.16 -12.15
N ALA A 11 -10.47 1.19 -12.74
CA ALA A 11 -10.43 0.93 -14.17
C ALA A 11 -11.07 2.03 -15.02
N ALA A 12 -12.15 2.65 -14.54
CA ALA A 12 -12.84 3.72 -15.27
C ALA A 12 -11.97 4.99 -15.35
N GLU A 13 -11.16 5.23 -14.33
CA GLU A 13 -10.24 6.36 -14.21
C GLU A 13 -8.86 6.03 -14.81
N GLY A 14 -8.59 4.76 -15.08
CA GLY A 14 -7.28 4.29 -15.50
C GLY A 14 -6.21 4.54 -14.43
N ALA A 15 -6.57 4.46 -13.14
CA ALA A 15 -5.69 4.82 -12.02
C ALA A 15 -5.25 3.59 -11.20
N LEU A 16 -3.93 3.48 -11.00
CA LEU A 16 -3.29 2.46 -10.18
C LEU A 16 -2.90 3.06 -8.83
N VAL A 17 -3.46 2.54 -7.74
CA VAL A 17 -3.19 2.99 -6.38
C VAL A 17 -2.42 1.91 -5.63
N VAL A 18 -1.31 2.28 -5.00
CA VAL A 18 -0.50 1.41 -4.13
C VAL A 18 -0.17 2.17 -2.84
N ALA A 19 -0.21 1.49 -1.69
CA ALA A 19 0.06 2.11 -0.39
C ALA A 19 1.36 1.57 0.22
N ASP A 20 2.04 2.39 1.02
CA ASP A 20 3.10 1.96 1.94
C ASP A 20 4.20 1.14 1.26
N LEU A 21 4.94 1.79 0.35
CA LEU A 21 6.06 1.14 -0.33
C LEU A 21 7.24 0.94 0.62
N HIS A 22 7.46 1.86 1.57
CA HIS A 22 8.58 1.85 2.52
C HIS A 22 9.93 1.58 1.84
N LEU A 23 10.22 2.30 0.75
CA LEU A 23 11.50 2.21 0.06
C LEU A 23 12.64 2.59 1.02
N GLU A 24 13.80 1.94 0.86
CA GLU A 24 14.99 2.12 1.70
C GLU A 24 14.83 1.68 3.16
N LYS A 25 13.85 0.82 3.47
CA LYS A 25 13.72 0.20 4.79
C LYS A 25 14.95 -0.65 5.11
N GLY A 26 15.41 -1.48 4.19
CA GLY A 26 16.62 -2.28 4.37
C GLY A 26 17.87 -1.44 4.70
N SER A 27 18.08 -0.33 3.99
CA SER A 27 19.23 0.55 4.21
C SER A 27 19.12 1.34 5.53
N SER A 28 17.90 1.73 5.94
CA SER A 28 17.68 2.39 7.22
C SER A 28 17.94 1.48 8.43
N TYR A 29 17.53 0.21 8.35
CA TYR A 29 17.87 -0.79 9.37
C TYR A 29 19.37 -1.12 9.40
N ALA A 30 20.02 -1.20 8.22
CA ALA A 30 21.46 -1.42 8.13
C ALA A 30 22.25 -0.25 8.75
N ALA A 31 21.82 0.99 8.52
CA ALA A 31 22.39 2.18 9.18
C ALA A 31 22.25 2.16 10.71
N ARG A 32 21.30 1.37 11.24
CA ARG A 32 21.08 1.14 12.68
C ARG A 32 21.65 -0.20 13.18
N GLY A 33 22.48 -0.88 12.37
CA GLY A 33 23.18 -2.11 12.74
C GLY A 33 22.39 -3.40 12.57
N GLN A 34 21.18 -3.36 11.99
CA GLN A 34 20.40 -4.55 11.65
C GLN A 34 20.42 -4.80 10.14
N MET A 35 21.13 -5.86 9.73
CA MET A 35 21.26 -6.22 8.32
C MET A 35 19.99 -6.90 7.81
N LEU A 36 19.20 -6.18 7.01
CA LEU A 36 18.18 -6.76 6.14
C LEU A 36 18.75 -6.90 4.72
N PRO A 37 18.28 -7.87 3.90
CA PRO A 37 18.75 -7.98 2.53
C PRO A 37 18.44 -6.68 1.76
N PRO A 38 19.42 -6.05 1.07
CA PRO A 38 19.34 -4.68 0.54
C PRO A 38 18.49 -4.55 -0.74
N TYR A 39 17.63 -5.54 -1.03
CA TYR A 39 16.93 -5.66 -2.32
C TYR A 39 15.46 -5.25 -2.26
N ASP A 40 14.96 -4.77 -1.11
CA ASP A 40 13.55 -4.45 -0.90
C ASP A 40 13.04 -3.32 -1.78
N THR A 41 13.81 -2.23 -1.93
CA THR A 41 13.48 -1.14 -2.84
C THR A 41 13.31 -1.69 -4.26
N ARG A 42 14.33 -2.40 -4.76
CA ARG A 42 14.36 -2.92 -6.13
C ARG A 42 13.25 -3.93 -6.42
N GLU A 43 12.99 -4.86 -5.51
CA GLU A 43 11.90 -5.84 -5.67
C GLU A 43 10.52 -5.17 -5.62
N THR A 44 10.35 -4.16 -4.76
CA THR A 44 9.11 -3.36 -4.68
C THR A 44 8.89 -2.60 -5.99
N LEU A 45 9.90 -1.89 -6.51
CA LEU A 45 9.81 -1.16 -7.77
C LEU A 45 9.61 -2.08 -8.98
N LYS A 46 10.25 -3.26 -8.99
CA LYS A 46 10.04 -4.27 -10.03
C LYS A 46 8.59 -4.75 -10.07
N ARG A 47 7.97 -5.03 -8.91
CA ARG A 47 6.56 -5.41 -8.81
C ARG A 47 5.63 -4.28 -9.26
N LEU A 48 5.93 -3.04 -8.89
CA LEU A 48 5.15 -1.87 -9.33
C LEU A 48 5.23 -1.68 -10.85
N ALA A 49 6.44 -1.74 -11.41
CA ALA A 49 6.65 -1.64 -12.86
C ALA A 49 5.90 -2.74 -13.62
N ALA A 50 5.81 -3.95 -13.08
CA ALA A 50 5.03 -5.03 -13.67
C ALA A 50 3.52 -4.73 -13.70
N GLU A 51 2.95 -4.12 -12.66
CA GLU A 51 1.54 -3.68 -12.67
C GLU A 51 1.32 -2.54 -13.66
N VAL A 52 2.23 -1.56 -13.71
CA VAL A 52 2.17 -0.46 -14.67
C VAL A 52 2.22 -0.99 -16.11
N ALA A 53 3.11 -1.93 -16.40
CA ALA A 53 3.21 -2.54 -17.72
C ALA A 53 1.95 -3.36 -18.08
N ALA A 54 1.38 -4.09 -17.11
CA ALA A 54 0.20 -4.92 -17.33
C ALA A 54 -1.10 -4.12 -17.51
N LEU A 55 -1.22 -2.96 -16.86
CA LEU A 55 -2.45 -2.17 -16.83
C LEU A 55 -2.40 -0.90 -17.68
N ALA A 56 -1.20 -0.44 -18.06
CA ALA A 56 -0.95 0.82 -18.76
C ALA A 56 -1.75 1.99 -18.15
N PRO A 57 -1.58 2.28 -16.84
CA PRO A 57 -2.38 3.29 -16.15
C PRO A 57 -2.12 4.69 -16.70
N ARG A 58 -3.19 5.49 -16.74
CA ARG A 58 -3.11 6.95 -17.00
C ARG A 58 -2.60 7.72 -15.78
N MET A 59 -2.77 7.14 -14.59
CA MET A 59 -2.37 7.73 -13.33
C MET A 59 -1.83 6.65 -12.38
N VAL A 60 -0.72 6.95 -11.71
CA VAL A 60 -0.17 6.15 -10.62
C VAL A 60 -0.23 6.99 -9.35
N ILE A 61 -0.80 6.42 -8.29
CA ILE A 61 -0.98 7.08 -6.99
C ILE A 61 -0.24 6.28 -5.93
N LEU A 62 0.74 6.91 -5.31
CA LEU A 62 1.50 6.35 -4.18
C LEU A 62 0.87 6.90 -2.89
N LEU A 63 0.17 6.02 -2.17
CA LEU A 63 -0.72 6.36 -1.06
C LEU A 63 0.01 6.38 0.30
N GLY A 64 0.92 7.34 0.45
CA GLY A 64 1.69 7.60 1.66
C GLY A 64 2.76 6.56 2.01
N ASP A 65 3.68 6.99 2.87
CA ASP A 65 4.84 6.22 3.33
C ASP A 65 5.57 5.53 2.16
N THR A 66 5.81 6.29 1.09
CA THR A 66 6.59 5.81 -0.04
C THR A 66 8.03 5.58 0.39
N PHE A 67 8.56 6.50 1.19
CA PHE A 67 9.88 6.44 1.78
C PHE A 67 9.84 6.02 3.24
N HIS A 68 10.82 5.24 3.68
CA HIS A 68 10.89 4.83 5.09
C HIS A 68 11.34 5.96 6.03
N ASP A 69 12.10 6.93 5.52
CA ASP A 69 12.52 8.14 6.24
C ASP A 69 12.85 9.31 5.29
N ARG A 70 12.95 10.53 5.83
CA ARG A 70 13.22 11.78 5.07
C ARG A 70 14.52 11.80 4.27
N ARG A 71 15.48 10.91 4.59
CA ARG A 71 16.76 10.79 3.89
C ARG A 71 16.77 9.62 2.89
N SER A 72 15.66 8.91 2.73
CA SER A 72 15.58 7.74 1.84
C SER A 72 15.84 8.15 0.39
N GLU A 73 15.32 9.31 -0.03
CA GLU A 73 15.57 9.83 -1.38
C GLU A 73 17.08 10.05 -1.63
N ASP A 74 17.82 10.54 -0.64
CA ASP A 74 19.27 10.77 -0.75
C ASP A 74 20.08 9.45 -0.83
N ARG A 75 19.48 8.34 -0.38
CA ARG A 75 20.10 7.00 -0.39
C ARG A 75 19.68 6.14 -1.56
N LEU A 76 18.67 6.55 -2.32
CA LEU A 76 18.22 5.80 -3.50
C LEU A 76 19.38 5.58 -4.46
N ALA A 77 19.59 4.32 -4.84
CA ALA A 77 20.47 4.02 -5.96
C ALA A 77 19.96 4.71 -7.23
N ALA A 78 20.87 5.16 -8.09
CA ALA A 78 20.53 5.89 -9.31
C ALA A 78 19.51 5.15 -10.19
N ASP A 79 19.67 3.83 -10.32
CA ASP A 79 18.74 2.97 -11.08
C ASP A 79 17.32 2.95 -10.46
N ASP A 80 17.22 2.94 -9.13
CA ASP A 80 15.93 2.89 -8.43
C ASP A 80 15.24 4.26 -8.48
N ALA A 81 16.00 5.36 -8.37
CA ALA A 81 15.50 6.70 -8.64
C ALA A 81 15.02 6.84 -10.09
N GLN A 82 15.74 6.28 -11.07
CA GLN A 82 15.31 6.30 -12.47
C GLN A 82 13.99 5.52 -12.67
N ARG A 83 13.84 4.34 -12.05
CA ARG A 83 12.58 3.58 -12.09
C ARG A 83 11.40 4.37 -11.56
N LEU A 84 11.59 5.17 -10.49
CA LEU A 84 10.56 6.06 -9.98
C LEU A 84 10.23 7.19 -10.97
N ARG A 85 11.24 7.79 -11.63
CA ARG A 85 11.01 8.78 -12.69
C ARG A 85 10.22 8.19 -13.87
N ASP A 86 10.52 6.96 -14.24
CA ASP A 86 9.84 6.26 -15.33
C ASP A 86 8.34 6.04 -15.06
N LEU A 87 7.92 6.06 -13.79
CA LEU A 87 6.50 6.02 -13.43
C LEU A 87 5.74 7.24 -13.94
N ALA A 88 6.38 8.41 -14.09
CA ALA A 88 5.74 9.63 -14.59
C ALA A 88 5.77 9.77 -16.13
N ILE A 89 6.44 8.87 -16.86
CA ILE A 89 6.53 8.97 -18.32
C ILE A 89 5.19 8.62 -18.95
N GLY A 90 4.57 9.60 -19.61
CA GLY A 90 3.31 9.42 -20.34
C GLY A 90 2.08 9.22 -19.45
N ARG A 91 2.18 9.52 -18.15
CA ARG A 91 1.09 9.36 -17.17
C ARG A 91 1.27 10.31 -15.99
N THR A 92 0.19 10.58 -15.26
CA THR A 92 0.25 11.37 -14.03
C THR A 92 0.80 10.52 -12.89
N LEU A 93 1.75 11.06 -12.13
CA LEU A 93 2.25 10.46 -10.90
C LEU A 93 1.85 11.35 -9.73
N VAL A 94 1.16 10.79 -8.74
CA VAL A 94 0.72 11.50 -7.54
C VAL A 94 1.33 10.83 -6.30
N TRP A 95 1.89 11.65 -5.43
CA TRP A 95 2.43 11.31 -4.13
C TRP A 95 1.45 11.83 -3.08
N VAL A 96 0.59 10.95 -2.57
CA VAL A 96 -0.18 11.30 -1.37
C VAL A 96 0.78 11.17 -0.18
N VAL A 97 0.99 12.23 0.58
CA VAL A 97 1.99 12.22 1.66
C VAL A 97 1.53 11.37 2.85
N GLY A 98 2.47 10.65 3.44
CA GLY A 98 2.29 9.92 4.68
C GLY A 98 3.05 10.56 5.85
N ASN A 99 3.14 9.81 6.94
CA ASN A 99 3.79 10.29 8.15
C ASN A 99 5.32 10.37 7.98
N HIS A 100 5.90 9.48 7.16
CA HIS A 100 7.34 9.38 6.96
C HIS A 100 7.88 10.33 5.87
N ASP A 101 7.03 10.72 4.93
CA ASP A 101 7.33 11.54 3.76
C ASP A 101 6.41 12.76 3.64
N ALA A 102 6.15 13.42 4.77
CA ALA A 102 5.25 14.58 4.88
C ALA A 102 5.54 15.74 3.90
N ASP A 103 6.79 15.88 3.44
CA ASP A 103 7.18 16.92 2.48
C ASP A 103 7.09 16.45 1.00
N GLY A 104 6.72 15.18 0.77
CA GLY A 104 6.82 14.52 -0.53
C GLY A 104 8.27 14.32 -1.01
N PRO A 105 8.48 13.81 -2.23
CA PRO A 105 9.81 13.76 -2.83
C PRO A 105 10.30 15.17 -3.22
N ARG A 106 11.61 15.40 -3.13
CA ARG A 106 12.24 16.69 -3.46
C ARG A 106 12.66 16.80 -4.92
N ALA A 107 13.17 15.72 -5.51
CA ALA A 107 13.78 15.71 -6.84
C ALA A 107 13.13 14.72 -7.82
N LEU A 108 12.14 13.94 -7.36
CA LEU A 108 11.37 13.05 -8.22
C LEU A 108 10.14 13.77 -8.81
N PRO A 109 9.75 13.43 -10.06
CA PRO A 109 8.61 14.06 -10.72
C PRO A 109 7.28 13.63 -10.08
N GLY A 110 6.23 14.41 -10.35
CA GLY A 110 4.87 14.12 -9.92
C GLY A 110 4.31 15.20 -9.01
N GLU A 111 3.03 15.06 -8.70
CA GLU A 111 2.28 16.01 -7.87
C GLU A 111 2.20 15.48 -6.44
N THR A 112 2.44 16.34 -5.46
CA THR A 112 2.30 16.00 -4.03
C THR A 112 0.96 16.49 -3.53
N ALA A 113 0.26 15.68 -2.73
CA ALA A 113 -1.02 16.03 -2.14
C ALA A 113 -1.17 15.42 -0.73
N ASP A 114 -1.93 16.07 0.16
CA ASP A 114 -2.30 15.48 1.45
C ASP A 114 -3.35 14.37 1.29
N GLU A 115 -4.30 14.61 0.39
CA GLU A 115 -5.38 13.70 0.03
C GLU A 115 -5.75 13.90 -1.45
N LEU A 116 -6.26 12.86 -2.11
CA LEU A 116 -6.72 12.94 -3.50
C LEU A 116 -8.17 12.47 -3.61
N SER A 117 -9.04 13.31 -4.20
CA SER A 117 -10.42 12.92 -4.54
C SER A 117 -10.48 12.33 -5.94
N LEU A 118 -10.90 11.08 -6.07
CA LEU A 118 -10.98 10.38 -7.36
C LEU A 118 -12.06 9.31 -7.32
N ALA A 119 -12.93 9.23 -8.34
CA ALA A 119 -13.98 8.20 -8.44
C ALA A 119 -14.98 8.17 -7.25
N GLY A 120 -15.23 9.32 -6.62
CA GLY A 120 -16.01 9.37 -5.37
C GLY A 120 -15.28 8.80 -4.15
N LEU A 121 -13.99 8.46 -4.29
CA LEU A 121 -13.12 8.07 -3.20
C LEU A 121 -12.27 9.24 -2.73
N THR A 122 -12.04 9.30 -1.42
CA THR A 122 -11.00 10.12 -0.80
C THR A 122 -9.82 9.22 -0.47
N LEU A 123 -8.76 9.36 -1.27
CA LEU A 123 -7.51 8.64 -1.12
C LEU A 123 -6.62 9.39 -0.14
N ARG A 124 -6.27 8.75 0.98
CA ARG A 124 -5.40 9.32 2.04
C ARG A 124 -4.42 8.28 2.55
N HIS A 125 -3.36 8.69 3.23
CA HIS A 125 -2.43 7.74 3.85
C HIS A 125 -3.06 7.00 5.04
N GLU A 126 -3.50 7.73 6.06
CA GLU A 126 -3.98 7.16 7.32
C GLU A 126 -5.53 7.15 7.39
N PRO A 127 -6.17 6.04 7.78
CA PRO A 127 -7.63 5.99 7.93
C PRO A 127 -8.12 7.00 8.97
N ARG A 128 -9.15 7.78 8.63
CA ARG A 128 -9.78 8.69 9.59
C ARG A 128 -10.62 7.89 10.59
N GLY A 129 -10.46 8.18 11.88
CA GLY A 129 -11.25 7.60 12.95
C GLY A 129 -12.76 7.89 12.81
N GLY A 130 -13.58 6.97 13.31
CA GLY A 130 -15.03 7.00 13.09
C GLY A 130 -15.40 6.54 11.67
N LEU A 131 -16.65 6.78 11.24
CA LEU A 131 -17.15 6.39 9.91
C LEU A 131 -16.82 7.44 8.84
N SER A 132 -16.27 6.99 7.72
CA SER A 132 -15.77 7.78 6.59
C SER A 132 -16.12 7.07 5.29
N PRO A 133 -17.37 7.15 4.80
CA PRO A 133 -17.76 6.58 3.52
C PRO A 133 -16.94 7.16 2.37
N GLY A 134 -16.59 6.34 1.38
CA GLY A 134 -15.74 6.72 0.25
C GLY A 134 -14.24 6.77 0.58
N GLU A 135 -13.79 6.36 1.77
CA GLU A 135 -12.36 6.40 2.08
C GLU A 135 -11.59 5.22 1.47
N ALA A 136 -10.41 5.50 0.89
CA ALA A 136 -9.38 4.49 0.65
C ALA A 136 -8.07 4.91 1.31
N ALA A 137 -7.57 4.08 2.22
CA ALA A 137 -6.41 4.39 3.05
C ALA A 137 -5.37 3.27 3.12
N GLY A 138 -4.15 3.60 3.50
CA GLY A 138 -3.05 2.66 3.78
C GLY A 138 -2.75 2.58 5.27
N HIS A 139 -1.47 2.77 5.62
CA HIS A 139 -0.90 2.95 6.96
C HIS A 139 -0.95 1.73 7.89
N LEU A 140 -2.12 1.10 8.07
CA LEU A 140 -2.31 0.01 9.04
C LEU A 140 -1.75 -1.35 8.56
N HIS A 141 -1.48 -1.47 7.27
CA HIS A 141 -0.95 -2.68 6.61
C HIS A 141 -1.74 -3.95 6.97
N PRO A 142 -3.05 -4.01 6.71
CA PRO A 142 -3.90 -5.12 7.15
C PRO A 142 -3.39 -6.51 6.76
N ALA A 143 -3.45 -7.44 7.72
CA ALA A 143 -3.13 -8.85 7.55
C ALA A 143 -4.27 -9.75 8.06
N ALA A 144 -4.78 -10.59 7.17
CA ALA A 144 -5.76 -11.61 7.48
C ALA A 144 -5.07 -12.88 7.98
N LYS A 145 -5.47 -13.35 9.16
CA LYS A 145 -5.10 -14.67 9.67
C LYS A 145 -6.32 -15.59 9.57
N VAL A 146 -6.16 -16.75 8.96
CA VAL A 146 -7.22 -17.77 8.85
C VAL A 146 -6.71 -19.07 9.46
N ARG A 147 -7.52 -19.70 10.32
CA ARG A 147 -7.25 -21.04 10.87
C ARG A 147 -7.88 -22.09 9.97
N GLY A 148 -7.10 -23.08 9.55
CA GLY A 148 -7.57 -24.26 8.84
C GLY A 148 -7.11 -25.54 9.54
N ALA A 149 -7.52 -26.68 8.99
CA ALA A 149 -7.22 -27.99 9.58
C ALA A 149 -5.72 -28.30 9.76
N ARG A 150 -4.86 -27.69 8.93
CA ARG A 150 -3.39 -27.89 8.95
C ARG A 150 -2.62 -26.74 9.60
N GLY A 151 -3.30 -25.87 10.36
CA GLY A 151 -2.70 -24.72 11.03
C GLY A 151 -3.25 -23.39 10.54
N SER A 152 -2.57 -22.29 10.88
CA SER A 152 -3.01 -20.94 10.51
C SER A 152 -2.16 -20.35 9.39
N VAL A 153 -2.80 -19.60 8.51
CA VAL A 153 -2.15 -18.88 7.41
C VAL A 153 -2.38 -17.39 7.62
N ARG A 154 -1.30 -16.60 7.61
CA ARG A 154 -1.34 -15.14 7.60
C ARG A 154 -1.02 -14.63 6.20
N ARG A 155 -1.83 -13.71 5.68
CA ARG A 155 -1.59 -13.01 4.42
C ARG A 155 -1.91 -11.54 4.58
N ARG A 156 -1.15 -10.68 3.90
CA ARG A 156 -1.58 -9.30 3.64
C ARG A 156 -2.95 -9.34 2.98
N CYS A 157 -3.78 -8.34 3.23
CA CYS A 157 -5.11 -8.28 2.66
C CYS A 157 -5.57 -6.85 2.48
N PHE A 158 -6.49 -6.63 1.55
CA PHE A 158 -7.39 -5.49 1.64
C PHE A 158 -8.42 -5.74 2.74
N VAL A 159 -8.94 -4.68 3.36
CA VAL A 159 -10.07 -4.77 4.29
C VAL A 159 -11.11 -3.76 3.89
N THR A 160 -12.35 -4.20 3.71
CA THR A 160 -13.44 -3.32 3.29
C THR A 160 -14.77 -3.79 3.85
N ASP A 161 -15.64 -2.85 4.16
CA ASP A 161 -17.03 -3.09 4.55
C ASP A 161 -18.03 -2.66 3.46
N GLY A 162 -17.50 -2.27 2.29
CA GLY A 162 -18.24 -1.70 1.16
C GLY A 162 -18.34 -0.18 1.18
N GLU A 163 -18.14 0.48 2.33
CA GLU A 163 -18.17 1.94 2.48
C GLU A 163 -16.76 2.53 2.43
N ARG A 164 -15.75 1.82 2.94
CA ARG A 164 -14.34 2.18 2.81
C ARG A 164 -13.46 0.99 2.51
N ILE A 165 -12.20 1.25 2.16
CA ILE A 165 -11.18 0.23 1.99
C ILE A 165 -9.85 0.63 2.62
N VAL A 166 -9.22 -0.30 3.35
CA VAL A 166 -7.84 -0.18 3.79
C VAL A 166 -6.98 -1.13 2.95
N LEU A 167 -5.96 -0.57 2.28
CA LEU A 167 -5.06 -1.28 1.38
C LEU A 167 -3.94 -1.95 2.19
N PRO A 168 -3.47 -3.14 1.77
CA PRO A 168 -2.26 -3.71 2.32
C PRO A 168 -1.05 -2.90 1.89
N ALA A 169 0.03 -2.95 2.67
CA ALA A 169 1.28 -2.41 2.21
C ALA A 169 1.81 -3.14 0.98
N PHE A 170 2.22 -2.37 -0.02
CA PHE A 170 2.77 -2.87 -1.27
C PHE A 170 4.23 -3.31 -1.09
N GLY A 171 4.98 -2.61 -0.23
CA GLY A 171 6.39 -2.84 0.08
C GLY A 171 6.73 -4.29 0.44
N ALA A 172 7.95 -4.73 0.09
CA ALA A 172 8.40 -6.11 0.31
C ALA A 172 8.56 -6.47 1.80
N TYR A 173 8.98 -5.52 2.64
CA TYR A 173 9.28 -5.73 4.06
C TYR A 173 8.28 -5.09 5.02
N ALA A 174 7.11 -4.70 4.54
CA ALA A 174 6.04 -4.30 5.43
C ALA A 174 5.53 -5.52 6.21
N GLY A 175 5.44 -5.37 7.54
CA GLY A 175 4.68 -6.30 8.35
C GLY A 175 3.20 -6.19 8.01
N GLY A 176 2.34 -6.65 8.91
CA GLY A 176 0.95 -6.26 8.79
C GLY A 176 0.20 -6.46 10.06
N LEU A 177 -0.66 -5.51 10.42
CA LEU A 177 -1.47 -5.58 11.62
C LEU A 177 -2.60 -6.58 11.42
N ASN A 178 -2.88 -7.44 12.40
CA ASN A 178 -4.01 -8.35 12.27
C ASN A 178 -5.30 -7.52 12.17
N VAL A 179 -6.18 -7.86 11.24
CA VAL A 179 -7.47 -7.16 11.06
C VAL A 179 -8.39 -7.17 12.28
N ARG A 180 -8.06 -7.99 13.30
CA ARG A 180 -8.73 -8.04 14.62
C ARG A 180 -8.10 -7.11 15.66
N ASP A 181 -7.04 -6.41 15.32
CA ASP A 181 -6.37 -5.46 16.20
C ASP A 181 -7.29 -4.27 16.53
N ALA A 182 -7.09 -3.67 17.71
CA ALA A 182 -7.85 -2.53 18.18
C ALA A 182 -7.73 -1.30 17.25
N ALA A 183 -6.65 -1.17 16.48
CA ALA A 183 -6.51 -0.07 15.51
C ALA A 183 -7.58 -0.10 14.40
N PHE A 184 -8.20 -1.26 14.14
CA PHE A 184 -9.31 -1.38 13.18
C PHE A 184 -10.69 -1.14 13.82
N ALA A 185 -10.76 -1.02 15.14
CA ALA A 185 -12.02 -0.84 15.85
C ALA A 185 -12.65 0.53 15.50
N GLY A 186 -13.95 0.52 15.19
CA GLY A 186 -14.70 1.74 14.88
C GLY A 186 -14.46 2.33 13.48
N LEU A 187 -13.59 1.74 12.66
CA LEU A 187 -13.38 2.18 11.27
C LEU A 187 -14.49 1.72 10.33
N PHE A 188 -15.11 0.58 10.60
CA PHE A 188 -16.07 -0.05 9.69
C PHE A 188 -17.49 0.02 10.25
N ALA A 189 -18.45 0.32 9.38
CA ALA A 189 -19.88 0.41 9.71
C ALA A 189 -20.49 -0.99 9.96
N ARG A 190 -19.87 -2.03 9.42
CA ARG A 190 -20.30 -3.44 9.54
C ARG A 190 -19.07 -4.35 9.57
N PRO A 191 -19.21 -5.63 9.99
CA PRO A 191 -18.10 -6.58 10.00
C PRO A 191 -17.44 -6.64 8.61
N PRO A 192 -16.14 -6.28 8.49
CA PRO A 192 -15.52 -6.12 7.19
C PRO A 192 -15.17 -7.47 6.55
N LEU A 193 -15.04 -7.46 5.23
CA LEU A 193 -14.46 -8.52 4.42
C LEU A 193 -12.95 -8.28 4.28
N ALA A 194 -12.16 -9.33 4.43
CA ALA A 194 -10.74 -9.30 4.08
C ALA A 194 -10.52 -9.88 2.67
N GLY A 195 -9.92 -9.10 1.77
CA GLY A 195 -9.41 -9.57 0.50
C GLY A 195 -7.97 -10.05 0.66
N ALA A 196 -7.77 -11.30 1.08
CA ALA A 196 -6.46 -11.89 1.31
C ALA A 196 -5.67 -12.09 0.01
N LEU A 197 -4.42 -11.64 -0.03
CA LEU A 197 -3.56 -11.75 -1.21
C LEU A 197 -3.11 -13.21 -1.39
N GLY A 198 -3.50 -13.82 -2.51
CA GLY A 198 -2.95 -15.06 -3.03
C GLY A 198 -1.86 -14.81 -4.07
N SER A 199 -1.28 -15.87 -4.64
CA SER A 199 -0.21 -15.75 -5.65
C SER A 199 -0.69 -15.17 -6.98
N ALA A 200 -1.93 -15.47 -7.38
CA ALA A 200 -2.50 -15.04 -8.66
C ALA A 200 -3.78 -14.20 -8.53
N ARG A 201 -4.47 -14.26 -7.38
CA ARG A 201 -5.74 -13.56 -7.16
C ARG A 201 -5.94 -13.18 -5.69
N VAL A 202 -6.89 -12.28 -5.47
CA VAL A 202 -7.37 -11.91 -4.13
C VAL A 202 -8.49 -12.88 -3.71
N HIS A 203 -8.43 -13.37 -2.49
CA HIS A 203 -9.40 -14.30 -1.91
C HIS A 203 -10.26 -13.58 -0.87
N ALA A 204 -11.58 -13.59 -1.05
CA ALA A 204 -12.51 -13.05 -0.08
C ALA A 204 -12.58 -13.96 1.17
N VAL A 205 -12.36 -13.37 2.35
CA VAL A 205 -12.44 -14.03 3.66
C VAL A 205 -13.38 -13.24 4.55
N GLY A 206 -14.49 -13.87 4.94
CA GLY A 206 -15.49 -13.25 5.81
C GLY A 206 -14.98 -13.05 7.24
N TRP A 207 -15.51 -12.03 7.92
CA TRP A 207 -15.14 -11.66 9.30
C TRP A 207 -15.12 -12.84 10.29
N ARG A 208 -16.09 -13.76 10.16
CA ARG A 208 -16.21 -14.95 11.03
C ARG A 208 -15.07 -15.96 10.84
N SER A 209 -14.47 -16.01 9.65
CA SER A 209 -13.37 -16.94 9.31
C SER A 209 -11.99 -16.41 9.69
N LEU A 210 -11.89 -15.12 10.06
CA LEU A 210 -10.64 -14.53 10.51
C LEU A 210 -10.28 -15.06 11.91
N ALA A 211 -9.02 -14.99 12.27
CA ALA A 211 -8.49 -15.35 13.59
C ALA A 211 -7.72 -14.16 14.17
N ALA A 212 -7.84 -13.95 15.49
CA ALA A 212 -6.93 -13.05 16.20
C ALA A 212 -5.53 -13.68 16.30
N ASP A 213 -4.54 -12.87 16.64
CA ASP A 213 -3.18 -13.35 16.84
C ASP A 213 -3.06 -14.35 18.00
#